data_AF-B0NQ94-F1
#
_entry.id   AF-B0NQ94-F1
#
_cell.length_a   1.000
_cell.length_b   1.000
_cell.length_c   1.000
_cell.angle_alpha   90.00
_cell.angle_beta   90.00
_cell.angle_gamma   90.00
#
_symmetry.space_group_name_H-M   'P 1'
#
loop_
_entity.id
_entity.type
_entity.pdbx_description
1 polymer ?
#
loop_
_entity_poly.entity_id
_entity_poly.type
_entity_poly.pdbx_seq_one_letter_code
_entity_poly.pdbx_strand_id
1 'polypeptide(L)'
;MAFFVSAKNRVSPNFAQPELAHLPNFLYLRASSQDIPKIMFKSYTSNDNLLLPPCLGDFIPRNDPVRVVHRIIEQINLEALYRKYSPKGCSAYHPRMMLQILVYAFA
;
A
#
# COMPACT_ATOMS: atom_id res chain seq x y z
N MET A 1 -60.46 29.96 -29.21
CA MET A 1 -61.04 30.61 -28.02
C MET A 1 -61.10 29.56 -26.90
N ALA A 2 -60.44 29.83 -25.77
CA ALA A 2 -60.65 29.29 -24.41
C ALA A 2 -60.65 27.76 -24.17
N PHE A 3 -59.59 27.20 -23.56
CA PHE A 3 -59.35 27.00 -22.11
C PHE A 3 -60.05 25.73 -21.56
N PHE A 4 -59.32 24.63 -21.34
CA PHE A 4 -58.63 24.23 -20.09
C PHE A 4 -59.60 23.70 -19.01
N VAL A 5 -59.30 22.49 -18.49
CA VAL A 5 -59.06 22.19 -17.05
C VAL A 5 -59.32 20.71 -16.71
N SER A 6 -58.21 20.03 -16.43
CA SER A 6 -57.93 19.20 -15.25
C SER A 6 -58.81 17.98 -14.93
N ALA A 7 -58.25 16.80 -15.22
CA ALA A 7 -58.73 15.52 -14.72
C ALA A 7 -58.35 15.33 -13.23
N LYS A 8 -59.36 15.15 -12.38
CA LYS A 8 -59.20 14.94 -10.93
C LYS A 8 -59.50 13.48 -10.58
N ASN A 9 -58.43 12.73 -10.34
CA ASN A 9 -58.19 11.71 -9.31
C ASN A 9 -59.31 10.70 -8.94
N ARG A 10 -59.06 9.40 -9.14
CA ARG A 10 -59.61 8.30 -8.30
C ARG A 10 -58.58 7.20 -8.08
N VAL A 11 -58.28 6.98 -6.80
CA VAL A 11 -57.48 5.91 -6.21
C VAL A 11 -58.18 4.55 -6.36
N SER A 12 -57.42 3.47 -6.56
CA SER A 12 -57.71 2.16 -5.98
C SER A 12 -56.39 1.48 -5.59
N PRO A 13 -56.28 0.89 -4.38
CA PRO A 13 -55.02 0.45 -3.81
C PRO A 13 -54.77 -1.02 -4.16
N ASN A 14 -53.59 -1.35 -4.67
CA ASN A 14 -53.12 -2.73 -4.63
C ASN A 14 -51.81 -2.78 -3.85
N PHE A 15 -52.01 -3.22 -2.61
CA PHE A 15 -51.03 -3.70 -1.66
C PHE A 15 -50.14 -4.78 -2.30
N ALA A 16 -48.88 -4.82 -1.88
CA ALA A 16 -47.87 -5.85 -2.15
C ALA A 16 -47.00 -5.67 -3.41
N GLN A 17 -46.19 -4.61 -3.43
CA GLN A 17 -44.79 -4.73 -3.87
C GLN A 17 -43.92 -4.07 -2.80
N PRO A 18 -42.95 -4.77 -2.17
CA PRO A 18 -41.94 -4.08 -1.38
C PRO A 18 -41.14 -3.27 -2.41
N GLU A 19 -41.21 -1.94 -2.30
CA GLU A 19 -40.37 -1.07 -3.09
C GLU A 19 -38.92 -1.53 -2.92
N LEU A 20 -38.38 -2.08 -4.01
CA LEU A 20 -36.96 -2.31 -4.19
C LEU A 20 -36.34 -0.91 -4.26
N ALA A 21 -36.16 -0.32 -3.07
CA ALA A 21 -35.41 0.88 -2.87
C ALA A 21 -34.09 0.65 -3.58
N HIS A 22 -33.94 1.34 -4.70
CA HIS A 22 -32.73 1.45 -5.48
C HIS A 22 -31.68 2.08 -4.55
N LEU A 23 -31.08 1.28 -3.68
CA LEU A 23 -29.88 1.66 -2.98
C LEU A 23 -28.83 1.87 -4.07
N PRO A 24 -28.32 3.09 -4.27
CA PRO A 24 -27.22 3.27 -5.19
C PRO A 24 -26.10 2.35 -4.71
N ASN A 25 -25.58 1.52 -5.62
CA ASN A 25 -24.41 0.72 -5.38
C ASN A 25 -23.33 1.60 -4.74
N PHE A 26 -23.06 1.42 -3.45
CA PHE A 26 -21.97 2.09 -2.74
C PHE A 26 -20.57 1.66 -3.25
N LEU A 27 -20.50 0.96 -4.40
CA LEU A 27 -19.29 0.58 -5.09
C LEU A 27 -18.38 1.78 -5.42
N TYR A 28 -18.93 3.00 -5.51
CA TYR A 28 -18.14 4.22 -5.67
C TYR A 28 -17.33 4.61 -4.42
N LEU A 29 -17.69 4.09 -3.24
CA LEU A 29 -16.93 4.30 -2.00
C LEU A 29 -15.72 3.37 -1.89
N ARG A 30 -15.58 2.38 -2.77
CA ARG A 30 -14.38 1.53 -2.82
C ARG A 30 -13.31 2.14 -3.72
N ALA A 31 -12.86 3.35 -3.36
CA ALA A 31 -11.67 3.96 -3.91
C ALA A 31 -10.59 4.03 -2.83
N SER A 32 -9.77 3.00 -2.77
CA SER A 32 -8.31 3.12 -2.62
C SER A 32 -7.72 1.72 -2.69
N SER A 33 -7.67 1.14 -3.90
CA SER A 33 -6.52 0.27 -4.19
C SER A 33 -5.30 1.16 -4.00
N GLN A 34 -4.64 1.02 -2.85
CA GLN A 34 -3.41 1.72 -2.54
C GLN A 34 -2.31 1.07 -3.38
N ASP A 35 -2.34 1.36 -4.67
CA ASP A 35 -1.37 0.84 -5.62
C ASP A 35 -0.02 1.45 -5.26
N ILE A 36 0.88 0.61 -4.76
CA ILE A 36 2.27 1.02 -4.52
C ILE A 36 2.83 1.44 -5.89
N PRO A 37 3.25 2.71 -6.04
CA PRO A 37 3.76 3.16 -7.33
C PRO A 37 4.96 2.31 -7.72
N LYS A 38 5.11 2.02 -9.02
CA LYS A 38 6.23 1.22 -9.55
C LYS A 38 7.54 1.99 -9.36
N ILE A 39 8.16 1.83 -8.19
CA ILE A 39 9.42 2.46 -7.81
C ILE A 39 10.56 1.56 -8.28
N MET A 40 11.53 2.15 -8.99
CA MET A 40 12.74 1.44 -9.41
C MET A 40 13.78 1.54 -8.30
N PHE A 41 14.00 0.44 -7.57
CA PHE A 41 15.02 0.35 -6.54
C PHE A 41 16.35 -0.14 -7.11
N LYS A 42 17.45 0.36 -6.54
CA LYS A 42 18.80 -0.19 -6.78
C LYS A 42 18.87 -1.59 -6.19
N SER A 43 19.39 -2.53 -6.97
CA SER A 43 19.65 -3.89 -6.50
C SER A 43 20.66 -3.85 -5.36
N TYR A 44 20.34 -4.53 -4.27
CA TYR A 44 21.26 -4.79 -3.18
C TYR A 44 20.89 -6.14 -2.56
N THR A 45 21.89 -6.81 -2.03
CA THR A 45 21.79 -8.12 -1.41
C THR A 45 22.66 -8.06 -0.16
N SER A 46 22.05 -8.22 1.02
CA SER A 46 22.78 -8.05 2.29
C SER A 46 23.82 -9.15 2.54
N ASN A 47 23.65 -10.33 1.94
CA ASN A 47 24.57 -11.46 2.04
C ASN A 47 24.78 -12.05 0.64
N ASP A 48 25.43 -11.30 -0.24
CA ASP A 48 25.79 -11.84 -1.56
C ASP A 48 26.75 -13.02 -1.39
N ASN A 49 26.33 -14.18 -1.88
CA ASN A 49 27.22 -15.31 -2.06
C ASN A 49 28.13 -14.96 -3.25
N LEU A 50 29.32 -14.45 -2.93
CA LEU A 50 30.34 -14.16 -3.93
C LEU A 50 30.76 -15.46 -4.63
N LEU A 51 31.21 -15.35 -5.88
CA LEU A 51 31.73 -16.48 -6.68
C LEU A 51 32.95 -17.15 -6.04
N LEU A 52 33.56 -16.52 -5.03
CA LEU A 52 34.70 -17.01 -4.27
C LEU A 52 34.32 -16.99 -2.77
N PRO A 53 34.70 -18.01 -1.97
CA PRO A 53 34.44 -18.01 -0.53
C PRO A 53 35.37 -16.99 0.16
N PRO A 54 35.03 -16.36 1.30
CA PRO A 54 33.78 -16.33 2.09
C PRO A 54 32.85 -15.16 1.70
N CYS A 55 31.59 -15.19 2.16
CA CYS A 55 30.67 -14.08 1.92
C CYS A 55 31.00 -12.90 2.85
N LEU A 56 30.61 -11.67 2.48
CA LEU A 56 30.94 -10.47 3.27
C LEU A 56 30.46 -10.58 4.73
N GLY A 57 29.33 -11.29 4.95
CA GLY A 57 28.76 -11.53 6.27
C GLY A 57 29.60 -12.44 7.19
N ASP A 58 30.58 -13.17 6.66
CA ASP A 58 31.48 -14.02 7.45
C ASP A 58 32.56 -13.22 8.18
N PHE A 59 32.90 -12.02 7.67
CA PHE A 59 33.83 -11.10 8.33
C PHE A 59 33.20 -10.41 9.56
N ILE A 60 31.88 -10.48 9.71
CA ILE A 60 31.15 -9.86 10.81
C ILE A 60 31.05 -10.85 11.98
N PRO A 61 31.50 -10.50 13.20
CA PRO A 61 31.36 -11.38 14.36
C PRO A 61 29.92 -11.83 14.63
N ARG A 62 29.74 -13.03 15.19
CA ARG A 62 28.39 -13.53 15.56
C ARG A 62 27.70 -12.67 16.61
N ASN A 63 28.46 -12.00 17.46
CA ASN A 63 27.97 -11.15 18.56
C ASN A 63 27.86 -9.66 18.16
N ASP A 64 28.07 -9.31 16.89
CA ASP A 64 28.02 -7.92 16.45
C ASP A 64 26.58 -7.37 16.51
N PRO A 65 26.36 -6.15 17.05
CA PRO A 65 25.04 -5.53 17.14
C PRO A 65 24.34 -5.39 15.79
N VAL A 66 25.07 -5.32 14.67
CA VAL A 66 24.49 -5.26 13.32
C VAL A 66 23.58 -6.47 13.04
N ARG A 67 23.87 -7.65 13.61
CA ARG A 67 23.05 -8.85 13.43
C ARG A 67 21.72 -8.77 14.19
N VAL A 68 21.67 -8.01 15.28
CA VAL A 68 20.44 -7.76 16.04
C VAL A 68 19.61 -6.72 15.29
N VAL A 69 20.24 -5.61 14.89
CA VAL A 69 19.61 -4.55 14.09
C VAL A 69 18.99 -5.12 12.80
N HIS A 70 19.75 -5.95 12.07
CA HIS A 70 19.27 -6.61 10.86
C HIS A 70 18.00 -7.43 11.12
N ARG A 71 18.01 -8.31 12.13
CA ARG A 71 16.86 -9.15 12.48
C ARG A 71 15.62 -8.34 12.86
N ILE A 72 15.80 -7.27 13.65
CA ILE A 72 14.69 -6.40 14.05
C ILE A 72 14.09 -5.74 12.81
N ILE A 73 14.92 -5.14 11.96
CA ILE A 73 14.45 -4.42 10.76
C ILE A 73 13.79 -5.37 9.75
N GLU A 74 14.20 -6.64 9.71
CA GLU A 74 13.56 -7.62 8.84
C GLU A 74 12.10 -7.91 9.19
N GLN A 75 11.73 -7.74 10.45
CA GLN A 75 10.38 -7.99 10.96
C GLN A 75 9.46 -6.77 10.88
N ILE A 76 10.00 -5.57 10.64
CA ILE A 76 9.22 -4.33 10.59
C ILE A 76 8.46 -4.23 9.25
N ASN A 77 7.18 -3.85 9.32
CA ASN A 77 6.41 -3.47 8.14
C ASN A 77 6.85 -2.09 7.64
N LEU A 78 7.42 -2.04 6.43
CA LEU A 78 7.95 -0.82 5.82
C LEU A 78 6.99 -0.20 4.78
N GLU A 79 5.74 -0.68 4.68
CA GLU A 79 4.75 -0.21 3.71
C GLU A 79 4.56 1.31 3.73
N ALA A 80 4.48 1.91 4.93
CA ALA A 80 4.37 3.36 5.09
C ALA A 80 5.57 4.12 4.52
N LEU A 81 6.77 3.53 4.57
CA LEU A 81 7.97 4.11 3.95
C LEU A 81 7.89 3.98 2.44
N TYR A 82 7.60 2.80 1.89
CA TYR A 82 7.48 2.61 0.44
C TYR A 82 6.51 3.60 -0.21
N ARG A 83 5.39 3.93 0.45
CA ARG A 83 4.41 4.91 -0.06
C ARG A 83 4.93 6.34 -0.12
N LYS A 84 5.93 6.70 0.68
CA LYS A 84 6.54 8.04 0.68
C LYS A 84 7.60 8.22 -0.41
N TYR A 85 8.10 7.13 -1.01
CA TYR A 85 9.09 7.23 -2.07
C TYR A 85 8.47 7.79 -3.35
N SER A 86 9.18 8.75 -3.95
CA SER A 86 8.79 9.29 -5.26
C SER A 86 9.09 8.28 -6.36
N PRO A 87 8.15 8.01 -7.28
CA PRO A 87 8.42 7.25 -8.49
C PRO A 87 9.19 8.05 -9.54
N LYS A 88 9.29 9.38 -9.37
CA LYS A 88 9.99 10.28 -10.29
C LYS A 88 11.42 10.49 -9.83
N GLY A 89 12.36 10.55 -10.78
CA GLY A 89 13.78 10.83 -10.54
C GLY A 89 14.66 9.60 -10.75
N CYS A 90 15.84 9.62 -10.12
CA CYS A 90 16.79 8.51 -10.15
C CYS A 90 16.28 7.29 -9.35
N SER A 91 16.85 6.11 -9.63
CA SER A 91 16.53 4.90 -8.86
C SER A 91 16.81 5.09 -7.37
N ALA A 92 15.83 4.69 -6.56
CA ALA A 92 15.87 4.85 -5.12
C ALA A 92 16.69 3.74 -4.45
N TYR A 93 17.26 4.02 -3.28
CA TYR A 93 17.73 2.95 -2.39
C TYR A 93 16.54 2.31 -1.67
N HIS A 94 16.65 1.02 -1.40
CA HIS A 94 15.60 0.28 -0.73
C HIS A 94 15.44 0.75 0.73
N PRO A 95 14.20 1.03 1.20
CA PRO A 95 14.00 1.58 2.54
C PRO A 95 14.50 0.67 3.64
N ARG A 96 14.45 -0.65 3.44
CA ARG A 96 15.01 -1.62 4.39
C ARG A 96 16.52 -1.44 4.59
N MET A 97 17.25 -1.22 3.49
CA MET A 97 18.70 -1.00 3.53
C MET A 97 19.04 0.33 4.19
N MET A 98 18.33 1.40 3.82
CA MET A 98 18.52 2.72 4.43
C MET A 98 18.21 2.72 5.93
N LEU A 99 17.14 2.03 6.34
CA LEU A 99 16.79 1.91 7.75
C LEU A 99 17.88 1.17 8.54
N GLN A 100 18.50 0.12 7.97
CA GLN A 100 19.61 -0.59 8.60
C GLN A 100 20.80 0.33 8.88
N ILE A 101 21.17 1.16 7.90
CA ILE A 101 22.26 2.13 8.04
C ILE A 101 21.93 3.16 9.13
N LEU A 102 20.73 3.75 9.09
CA LEU A 102 20.32 4.78 10.03
C LEU A 102 20.27 4.24 11.46
N VAL A 103 19.64 3.09 11.69
CA VAL A 103 19.54 2.53 13.04
C VAL A 103 20.93 2.15 13.57
N TYR A 104 21.78 1.54 12.75
CA TYR A 104 23.12 1.16 13.19
C TYR A 104 24.02 2.36 13.49
N ALA A 105 23.92 3.46 12.71
CA ALA A 105 24.74 4.65 12.92
C ALA A 105 24.40 5.42 14.20
N PHE A 106 23.19 5.24 14.74
CA PHE A 106 22.67 5.96 15.92
C PHE A 106 22.38 5.04 17.12
N ALA A 107 22.71 3.75 17.03
CA ALA A 107 22.61 2.78 18.13
C ALA A 107 23.85 2.83 19.03
#